data_AF-N4WHR2-F1
#
_entry.id   AF-N4WHR2-F1
#
_cell.length_a   1.000
_cell.length_b   1.000
_cell.length_c   1.000
_cell.angle_alpha   90.00
_cell.angle_beta   90.00
_cell.angle_gamma   90.00
#
_symmetry.space_group_name_H-M   'P 1'
#
loop_
_entity.id
_entity.type
_entity.pdbx_description
1 polymer ?
#
loop_
_entity_poly.entity_id
_entity_poly.type
_entity_poly.pdbx_seq_one_letter_code
_entity_poly.pdbx_strand_id
1 'polypeptide(L)'
;MYVMNRDKNVDKNTIGMMGMPICFVCNGLTTLDVKCTTCQQLVEDYGRVVDYYGDYAPYIEVEDAQMIDGYPETNKADECVHLSYCPVCQSVMEMTLNQTEM
;
A
#
# COMPACT_ATOMS: atom_id res chain seq x y z
N MET A 1 37.70 -14.17 -3.94
CA MET A 1 37.91 -12.71 -4.02
C MET A 1 36.63 -12.08 -4.54
N TYR A 2 35.77 -11.61 -3.65
CA TYR A 2 34.82 -10.55 -3.95
C TYR A 2 34.97 -9.55 -2.82
N VAL A 3 35.36 -8.34 -3.22
CA VAL A 3 35.82 -7.29 -2.33
C VAL A 3 34.58 -6.72 -1.65
N MET A 4 34.41 -7.05 -0.37
CA MET A 4 33.53 -6.28 0.52
C MET A 4 34.22 -4.94 0.74
N ASN A 5 33.59 -3.84 0.30
CA ASN A 5 33.56 -2.54 1.00
C ASN A 5 33.00 -1.43 0.09
N ARG A 6 31.98 -0.73 0.60
CA ARG A 6 32.08 0.70 0.90
C ARG A 6 30.90 1.11 1.77
N ASP A 7 31.23 1.22 3.06
CA ASP A 7 30.89 2.38 3.89
C ASP A 7 29.59 3.10 3.54
N LYS A 8 28.52 2.73 4.25
CA LYS A 8 27.58 3.73 4.73
C LYS A 8 27.56 3.63 6.25
N ASN A 9 28.56 4.25 6.88
CA ASN A 9 28.36 4.83 8.21
C ASN A 9 27.24 5.86 8.06
N VAL A 10 25.99 5.42 8.18
CA VAL A 10 24.89 6.31 8.51
C VAL A 10 24.96 6.43 10.03
N ASP A 11 25.43 7.58 10.48
CA ASP A 11 25.38 7.97 11.89
C ASP A 11 23.96 7.73 12.40
N LYS A 12 23.83 6.82 13.39
CA LYS A 12 22.55 6.48 14.05
C LYS A 12 21.99 7.63 14.91
N ASN A 13 22.49 8.85 14.73
CA ASN A 13 22.16 10.02 15.54
C ASN A 13 21.72 11.24 14.69
N THR A 14 21.36 11.02 13.42
CA THR A 14 20.74 12.04 12.54
C THR A 14 19.35 11.60 12.05
N ILE A 15 18.73 10.62 12.72
CA ILE A 15 17.42 10.05 12.36
C ILE A 15 16.31 10.98 12.88
N GLY A 16 16.31 12.22 12.41
CA GLY A 16 15.17 13.11 12.52
C GLY A 16 14.41 13.05 11.21
N MET A 17 13.24 12.41 11.23
CA MET A 17 12.18 12.53 10.21
C MET A 17 12.47 11.85 8.85
N MET A 18 12.38 10.52 8.80
CA MET A 18 11.85 9.84 7.62
C MET A 18 10.39 9.55 7.96
N GLY A 19 9.46 10.30 7.36
CA GLY A 19 8.03 10.10 7.60
C GLY A 19 7.65 8.73 7.05
N MET A 20 6.92 7.92 7.83
CA MET A 20 6.32 6.73 7.23
C MET A 20 5.30 7.18 6.19
N PRO A 21 5.40 6.74 4.93
CA PRO A 21 4.43 7.09 3.90
C PRO A 21 3.05 6.59 4.34
N ILE A 22 2.01 7.40 4.16
CA ILE A 22 0.64 7.05 4.56
C ILE A 22 -0.32 7.05 3.37
N CYS A 23 -1.24 6.10 3.36
CA CYS A 23 -2.40 6.14 2.47
C CYS A 23 -3.49 7.06 3.04
N PHE A 24 -3.85 8.12 2.32
CA PHE A 24 -4.87 9.08 2.78
C PHE A 24 -6.27 8.45 2.83
N VAL A 25 -6.57 7.46 2.00
CA VAL A 25 -7.86 6.76 2.03
C VAL A 25 -7.94 5.87 3.28
N CYS A 26 -6.94 5.02 3.55
CA CYS A 26 -6.90 4.20 4.77
C CYS A 26 -6.96 5.04 6.05
N ASN A 27 -6.33 6.22 6.04
CA ASN A 27 -6.28 7.12 7.19
C ASN A 27 -7.46 8.11 7.25
N GLY A 28 -8.46 7.97 6.38
CA GLY A 28 -9.66 8.82 6.40
C GLY A 28 -9.40 10.30 6.10
N LEU A 29 -8.25 10.63 5.51
CA LEU A 29 -7.86 11.98 5.11
C LEU A 29 -8.51 12.39 3.78
N THR A 30 -8.85 11.41 2.93
CA THR A 30 -9.61 11.61 1.70
C THR A 30 -10.57 10.45 1.45
N THR A 31 -11.62 10.70 0.68
CA THR A 31 -12.50 9.65 0.15
C THR A 31 -12.02 9.17 -1.23
N LEU A 32 -12.39 7.95 -1.57
CA LEU A 32 -12.17 7.38 -2.88
C LEU A 32 -13.24 7.88 -3.87
N ASP A 33 -12.84 8.69 -4.86
CA ASP A 33 -13.73 9.21 -5.92
C ASP A 33 -13.31 8.62 -7.28
N VAL A 34 -13.59 7.32 -7.46
CA VAL A 34 -13.27 6.58 -8.68
C VAL A 34 -14.53 6.00 -9.30
N LYS A 35 -14.58 5.94 -10.63
CA LYS A 35 -15.67 5.33 -11.38
C LYS A 35 -15.33 3.91 -11.79
N CYS A 36 -16.32 3.03 -11.69
CA CYS A 36 -16.26 1.65 -12.17
C CYS A 36 -15.94 1.63 -13.67
N THR A 37 -14.95 0.84 -14.06
CA THR A 37 -14.55 0.66 -15.47
C THR A 37 -15.65 0.01 -16.31
N THR A 38 -16.55 -0.76 -15.68
CA THR A 38 -17.63 -1.50 -16.36
C THR A 38 -18.88 -0.65 -16.60
N CYS A 39 -19.38 0.06 -15.58
CA CYS A 39 -20.67 0.76 -15.66
C CYS A 39 -20.59 2.26 -15.35
N GLN A 40 -19.40 2.81 -15.11
CA GLN A 40 -19.14 4.25 -14.90
C GLN A 40 -19.81 4.86 -13.67
N GLN A 41 -20.33 4.03 -12.76
CA GLN A 41 -20.87 4.45 -11.46
C GLN A 41 -19.76 4.53 -10.42
N LEU A 42 -19.96 5.30 -9.35
CA LEU A 42 -19.00 5.39 -8.26
C LEU A 42 -18.77 4.01 -7.62
N VAL A 43 -17.52 3.71 -7.32
CA VAL A 43 -17.14 2.52 -6.54
C VAL A 43 -17.00 2.86 -5.06
N GLU A 44 -17.10 1.84 -4.23
CA GLU A 44 -16.86 1.91 -2.79
C GLU A 44 -15.48 1.32 -2.48
N ASP A 45 -14.77 1.93 -1.52
CA ASP A 45 -13.51 1.39 -1.00
C ASP A 45 -13.79 0.24 -0.02
N TYR A 46 -13.17 -0.92 -0.26
CA TYR A 46 -13.31 -2.13 0.56
C TYR A 46 -12.01 -2.44 1.32
N GLY A 47 -11.09 -1.48 1.41
CA GLY A 47 -9.86 -1.61 2.16
C GLY A 47 -8.74 -2.27 1.36
N ARG A 48 -7.63 -2.56 2.04
CA ARG A 48 -6.40 -3.02 1.35
C ARG A 48 -6.56 -4.46 0.91
N VAL A 49 -6.04 -4.81 -0.27
CA VAL A 49 -6.08 -6.19 -0.78
C VAL A 49 -5.41 -7.14 0.22
N VAL A 50 -4.30 -6.71 0.85
CA VAL A 50 -3.56 -7.52 1.81
C VAL A 50 -4.38 -7.92 3.04
N ASP A 51 -5.38 -7.11 3.42
CA ASP A 51 -6.27 -7.41 4.56
C ASP A 51 -7.12 -8.68 4.30
N TYR A 52 -7.15 -9.19 3.06
CA TYR A 52 -7.87 -10.39 2.64
C TYR A 52 -6.98 -11.63 2.43
N TYR A 53 -5.65 -11.53 2.57
CA TYR A 53 -4.72 -12.64 2.28
C TYR A 53 -4.61 -13.71 3.38
N GLY A 54 -5.28 -13.56 4.52
CA GLY A 54 -5.40 -14.63 5.52
C GLY A 54 -5.97 -14.19 6.87
N ASP A 55 -6.25 -15.15 7.75
CA ASP A 55 -6.89 -14.94 9.05
C ASP A 55 -6.12 -14.00 10.01
N TYR A 56 -4.84 -13.76 9.72
CA TYR A 56 -3.97 -12.86 10.48
C TYR A 56 -3.60 -11.58 9.73
N ALA A 57 -4.14 -11.36 8.53
CA ALA A 57 -3.84 -10.19 7.72
C ALA A 57 -3.94 -8.84 8.47
N PRO A 58 -4.91 -8.62 9.37
CA PRO A 58 -4.97 -7.38 10.16
C PRO A 58 -3.79 -7.14 11.11
N TYR A 59 -3.03 -8.20 11.43
CA TYR A 59 -1.90 -8.19 12.34
C TYR A 59 -0.55 -8.32 11.63
N ILE A 60 -0.56 -8.41 10.28
CA ILE A 60 0.67 -8.40 9.51
C ILE A 60 1.08 -6.93 9.41
N GLU A 61 2.25 -6.60 9.97
CA GLU A 61 2.83 -5.27 9.84
C GLU A 61 2.97 -4.93 8.36
N VAL A 62 2.80 -3.65 8.02
CA VAL A 62 2.78 -3.20 6.62
C VAL A 62 4.06 -3.62 5.88
N GLU A 63 5.20 -3.57 6.57
CA GLU A 63 6.51 -4.01 6.09
C GLU A 63 6.59 -5.54 5.85
N ASP A 64 5.91 -6.33 6.68
CA ASP A 64 5.88 -7.80 6.54
C ASP A 64 4.87 -8.24 5.47
N ALA A 65 3.75 -7.53 5.34
CA ALA A 65 2.74 -7.77 4.30
C ALA A 65 3.30 -7.50 2.89
N GLN A 66 4.19 -6.51 2.78
CA GLN A 66 4.96 -6.18 1.58
C GLN A 66 5.88 -7.33 1.12
N MET A 67 6.25 -8.27 2.00
CA MET A 67 7.07 -9.43 1.62
C MET A 67 6.25 -10.66 1.19
N ILE A 68 4.92 -10.63 1.36
CA ILE A 68 4.04 -11.80 1.14
C ILE A 68 3.57 -11.92 -0.30
N ASP A 69 3.62 -10.85 -1.11
CA ASP A 69 3.15 -10.86 -2.49
C ASP A 69 4.03 -11.69 -3.46
N GLY A 70 5.22 -12.11 -3.03
CA GLY A 70 6.15 -12.91 -3.83
C GLY A 70 6.90 -12.13 -4.92
N TYR A 71 6.74 -10.82 -4.99
CA TYR A 71 7.37 -9.93 -5.98
C TYR A 71 8.19 -8.85 -5.27
N PRO A 72 9.43 -9.15 -4.84
CA PRO A 72 10.25 -8.21 -4.09
C PRO A 72 10.61 -6.91 -4.85
N GLU A 73 10.38 -6.86 -6.16
CA GLU A 73 10.65 -5.69 -7.02
C GLU A 73 9.43 -4.78 -7.25
N THR A 74 8.22 -5.19 -6.88
CA THR A 74 7.03 -4.32 -6.84
C THR A 74 6.87 -3.59 -5.50
N ASN A 75 7.83 -3.81 -4.58
CA ASN A 75 8.04 -3.07 -3.32
C ASN A 75 8.39 -1.60 -3.55
N LYS A 76 7.44 -0.84 -4.10
CA LYS A 76 7.44 0.59 -3.88
C LYS A 76 6.74 0.79 -2.55
N ALA A 77 7.52 1.14 -1.53
CA ALA A 77 7.02 1.55 -0.22
C ALA A 77 5.94 2.65 -0.30
N ASP A 78 5.80 3.29 -1.47
CA ASP A 78 4.88 4.37 -1.76
C ASP A 78 3.55 3.91 -2.39
N GLU A 79 3.26 2.61 -2.53
CA GLU A 79 2.01 2.13 -3.15
C GLU A 79 1.10 1.39 -2.13
N CYS A 80 -0.19 1.69 -2.13
CA CYS A 80 -1.23 1.07 -1.31
C CYS A 80 -2.32 0.50 -2.23
N VAL A 81 -2.45 -0.83 -2.30
CA VAL A 81 -3.42 -1.47 -3.19
C VAL A 81 -4.72 -1.75 -2.45
N HIS A 82 -5.82 -1.21 -2.96
CA HIS A 82 -7.17 -1.33 -2.41
C HIS A 82 -8.04 -2.23 -3.28
N LEU A 83 -8.93 -2.98 -2.65
CA LEU A 83 -10.09 -3.55 -3.33
C LEU A 83 -11.19 -2.51 -3.38
N SER A 84 -11.83 -2.39 -4.54
CA SER A 84 -13.03 -1.59 -4.70
C SER A 84 -14.15 -2.41 -5.30
N TYR A 85 -15.36 -2.07 -4.88
CA TYR A 85 -16.58 -2.76 -5.26
C TYR A 85 -17.55 -1.78 -5.90
N CYS A 86 -18.12 -2.16 -7.04
CA CYS A 86 -19.19 -1.39 -7.65
C CYS A 86 -20.55 -1.88 -7.15
N PRO A 87 -21.34 -1.05 -6.44
CA PRO A 87 -22.65 -1.46 -5.94
C PRO A 87 -23.69 -1.67 -7.06
N VAL A 88 -23.41 -1.21 -8.28
CA VAL A 88 -24.36 -1.25 -9.41
C VAL A 88 -24.18 -2.50 -10.26
N CYS A 89 -22.97 -2.79 -10.72
CA CYS A 89 -22.70 -3.96 -11.57
C CYS A 89 -21.97 -5.11 -10.85
N GLN A 90 -21.67 -4.93 -9.56
CA GLN A 90 -21.03 -5.94 -8.70
C GLN A 90 -19.62 -6.33 -9.13
N SER A 91 -18.98 -5.55 -10.00
CA SER A 91 -17.58 -5.75 -10.36
C SER A 91 -16.67 -5.41 -9.18
N VAL A 92 -15.64 -6.23 -8.97
CA VAL A 92 -14.54 -5.96 -8.04
C VAL A 92 -13.30 -5.59 -8.86
N MET A 93 -12.54 -4.60 -8.39
CA MET A 93 -11.31 -4.17 -9.05
C MET A 93 -10.26 -3.72 -8.02
N GLU A 94 -9.00 -4.04 -8.30
CA GLU A 94 -7.85 -3.56 -7.55
C GLU A 94 -7.47 -2.15 -8.01
N MET A 95 -7.11 -1.30 -7.06
CA MET A 95 -6.70 0.07 -7.33
C MET A 95 -5.45 0.42 -6.53
N THR A 96 -4.41 0.85 -7.24
CA THR A 96 -3.17 1.32 -6.64
C THR A 96 -3.29 2.80 -6.30
N LEU A 97 -3.16 3.12 -5.02
CA LEU A 97 -3.11 4.48 -4.49
C LEU A 97 -1.67 4.81 -4.09
N ASN A 98 -1.26 6.06 -4.29
CA ASN A 98 0.04 6.52 -3.82
C ASN A 98 -0.03 6.86 -2.33
N GLN A 99 0.98 6.42 -1.59
CA GLN A 99 1.26 6.84 -0.24
C GLN A 99 2.18 8.07 -0.30
N THR A 100 1.91 9.07 0.52
CA THR A 100 2.73 10.30 0.59
C THR A 100 3.16 10.55 2.04
N GLU A 101 4.30 11.22 2.21
CA GLU A 101 4.68 11.78 3.51
C GLU A 101 3.70 12.90 3.91
N MET A 102 3.44 13.05 5.22
CA MET A 102 2.63 14.14 5.78
C MET A 102 3.43 15.43 5.95
#